data_AF-A0AAW1L159-F1
#
_entry.id   AF-A0AAW1L159-F1
#
_cell.length_a   1.000
_cell.length_b   1.000
_cell.length_c   1.000
_cell.angle_alpha   90.00
_cell.angle_beta   90.00
_cell.angle_gamma   90.00
#
_symmetry.space_group_name_H-M   'P 1'
#
loop_
_entity.id
_entity.type
_entity.pdbx_description
1 polymer ?
#
loop_
_entity_poly.entity_id
_entity_poly.type
_entity_poly.pdbx_seq_one_letter_code
_entity_poly.pdbx_strand_id
1 'polypeptide(L)'
;MDQASSNLYASANSVVKFNGLNYDEWSEQIRFTLGIMALDFAIITDEEPPAITDESSKDEISLYKSWERSNRLSLILMRMTMAESIKPSMPKTEKAKEFMT
;
A
#
# COMPACT_ATOMS: atom_id res chain seq x y z
N MET A 1 -2.59 0.49 -20.10
CA MET A 1 -2.09 0.51 -18.71
C MET A 1 -0.58 0.56 -18.77
N ASP A 2 0.06 1.37 -17.92
CA ASP A 2 1.51 1.32 -17.78
C ASP A 2 1.96 -0.01 -17.11
N GLN A 3 3.25 -0.33 -17.19
CA GLN A 3 3.79 -1.59 -16.65
C GLN A 3 3.49 -1.74 -15.14
N ALA A 4 3.53 -0.64 -14.39
CA ALA A 4 3.27 -0.63 -12.96
C ALA A 4 1.82 -1.02 -12.65
N SER A 5 0.85 -0.49 -13.42
CA SER A 5 -0.57 -0.79 -13.29
C SER A 5 -0.87 -2.25 -13.64
N SER A 6 -0.23 -2.78 -14.68
CA SER A 6 -0.36 -4.20 -15.07
C SER A 6 0.15 -5.14 -13.97
N ASN A 7 1.33 -4.83 -13.42
CA ASN A 7 1.93 -5.63 -12.35
C ASN A 7 1.09 -5.62 -11.06
N LEU A 8 0.52 -4.46 -10.70
CA LEU A 8 -0.37 -4.35 -9.53
C LEU A 8 -1.64 -5.20 -9.70
N TYR A 9 -2.24 -5.16 -10.89
CA TYR A 9 -3.46 -5.92 -11.18
C TYR A 9 -3.22 -7.43 -11.19
N ALA A 10 -2.10 -7.87 -11.74
CA ALA A 10 -1.68 -9.28 -11.67
C ALA A 10 -1.48 -9.72 -10.21
N SER A 11 -0.77 -8.91 -9.42
CA SER A 11 -0.50 -9.19 -8.00
C SER A 11 -1.79 -9.28 -7.16
N ALA A 12 -2.76 -8.42 -7.43
CA ALA A 12 -4.06 -8.44 -6.75
C ALA A 12 -4.89 -9.72 -6.98
N ASN A 13 -4.57 -10.47 -8.06
CA ASN A 13 -5.19 -11.76 -8.37
C ASN A 13 -4.39 -12.95 -7.85
N SER A 14 -3.08 -12.79 -7.56
CA SER A 14 -2.24 -13.85 -7.00
C SER A 14 -2.27 -13.90 -5.48
N VAL A 15 -2.49 -12.75 -4.81
CA VAL A 15 -2.61 -12.69 -3.35
C VAL A 15 -3.95 -13.26 -2.90
N VAL A 16 -3.93 -14.02 -1.80
CA VAL A 16 -5.13 -14.55 -1.15
C VAL A 16 -6.14 -13.43 -0.87
N LYS A 17 -7.44 -13.69 -1.03
CA LYS A 17 -8.46 -12.70 -0.66
C LYS A 17 -8.64 -12.67 0.86
N PHE A 18 -8.60 -11.50 1.46
CA PHE A 18 -8.93 -11.33 2.87
C PHE A 18 -10.42 -11.54 3.09
N ASN A 19 -10.77 -12.45 4.00
CA ASN A 19 -12.15 -12.82 4.31
C ASN A 19 -12.55 -12.47 5.76
N GLY A 20 -11.71 -11.73 6.49
CA GLY A 20 -11.93 -11.37 7.89
C GLY A 20 -11.34 -12.37 8.90
N LEU A 21 -10.98 -13.58 8.47
CA LEU A 21 -10.46 -14.65 9.35
C LEU A 21 -9.02 -15.04 9.03
N ASN A 22 -8.51 -14.70 7.85
CA ASN A 22 -7.19 -15.08 7.36
C ASN A 22 -6.17 -13.92 7.38
N TYR A 23 -6.20 -13.09 8.42
CA TYR A 23 -5.36 -11.89 8.47
C TYR A 23 -3.86 -12.20 8.37
N ASP A 24 -3.38 -13.20 9.10
CA ASP A 24 -1.95 -13.53 9.13
C ASP A 24 -1.43 -13.91 7.74
N GLU A 25 -2.10 -14.83 7.05
CA GLU A 25 -1.73 -15.26 5.69
C GLU A 25 -1.86 -14.12 4.68
N TRP A 26 -2.96 -13.36 4.74
CA TRP A 26 -3.19 -12.24 3.83
C TRP A 26 -2.14 -11.14 4.01
N SER A 27 -1.87 -10.76 5.26
CA SER A 27 -0.94 -9.67 5.59
C SER A 27 0.50 -10.03 5.21
N GLU A 28 0.91 -11.29 5.40
CA GLU A 28 2.23 -11.79 4.97
C GLU A 28 2.38 -11.70 3.44
N GLN A 29 1.40 -12.21 2.67
CA GLN A 29 1.45 -12.16 1.21
C GLN A 29 1.43 -10.72 0.68
N ILE A 30 0.66 -9.83 1.31
CA ILE A 30 0.67 -8.40 0.97
C ILE A 30 2.04 -7.78 1.22
N ARG A 31 2.63 -7.99 2.40
CA ARG A 31 3.96 -7.42 2.73
C ARG A 31 5.03 -7.93 1.77
N PHE A 32 5.05 -9.23 1.49
CA PHE A 32 5.96 -9.83 0.52
C PHE A 32 5.81 -9.22 -0.89
N THR A 33 4.57 -9.14 -1.38
CA THR A 33 4.24 -8.58 -2.69
C THR A 33 4.70 -7.12 -2.80
N LEU A 34 4.41 -6.31 -1.78
CA LEU A 34 4.79 -4.90 -1.76
C LEU A 34 6.31 -4.69 -1.70
N GLY A 35 7.03 -5.54 -0.95
CA GLY A 35 8.49 -5.52 -0.91
C GLY A 35 9.12 -5.79 -2.29
N ILE A 36 8.63 -6.81 -3.01
CA ILE A 36 9.11 -7.11 -4.38
C ILE A 36 8.85 -5.95 -5.35
N MET A 37 7.74 -5.24 -5.16
CA MET A 37 7.36 -4.10 -6.00
C MET A 37 8.03 -2.78 -5.58
N ALA A 38 8.82 -2.76 -4.50
CA ALA A 38 9.36 -1.56 -3.86
C ALA A 38 8.26 -0.53 -3.48
N LEU A 39 7.15 -1.04 -2.95
CA LEU A 39 5.96 -0.27 -2.52
C LEU A 39 5.72 -0.38 -1.01
N ASP A 40 6.62 -0.97 -0.26
CA ASP A 40 6.54 -1.17 1.19
C ASP A 40 7.00 0.04 2.01
N PHE A 41 7.60 1.06 1.37
CA PHE A 41 8.17 2.23 2.05
C PHE A 41 7.20 2.89 3.05
N ALA A 42 5.97 3.18 2.66
CA ALA A 42 4.95 3.79 3.53
C ALA A 42 4.45 2.88 4.67
N ILE A 43 4.73 1.57 4.61
CA ILE A 43 4.35 0.59 5.63
C ILE A 43 5.49 0.40 6.64
N ILE A 44 6.74 0.35 6.16
CA ILE A 44 7.91 0.09 7.01
C ILE A 44 8.45 1.35 7.69
N THR A 45 8.14 2.54 7.17
CA THR A 45 8.65 3.79 7.76
C THR A 45 7.89 4.11 9.04
N ASP A 46 8.61 4.53 10.07
CA ASP A 46 8.03 4.90 11.35
C ASP A 46 7.17 6.16 11.25
N GLU A 47 7.68 7.20 10.59
CA GLU A 47 7.02 8.49 10.42
C GLU A 47 6.77 8.82 8.94
N GLU A 48 5.67 9.51 8.68
CA GLU A 48 5.39 10.09 7.36
C GLU A 48 6.41 11.20 7.05
N PRO A 49 6.99 11.24 5.83
CA PRO A 49 7.84 12.35 5.43
C PRO A 49 7.10 13.69 5.53
N PRO A 50 7.77 14.78 5.92
CA PRO A 50 7.15 16.10 5.99
C PRO A 50 6.47 16.48 4.67
N ALA A 51 5.37 17.22 4.78
CA ALA A 51 4.73 17.80 3.61
C ALA A 51 5.73 18.69 2.84
N ILE A 52 5.67 18.62 1.51
CA ILE A 52 6.51 19.45 0.65
C ILE A 52 6.13 20.92 0.86
N THR A 53 7.14 21.77 1.00
CA THR A 53 7.05 23.24 1.08
C THR A 53 7.82 23.89 -0.06
N ASP A 54 7.70 25.20 -0.23
CA ASP A 54 8.45 25.94 -1.27
C ASP A 54 9.97 25.92 -0.99
N GLU A 55 10.37 25.68 0.25
CA GLU A 55 11.75 25.56 0.70
C GLU A 55 12.33 24.13 0.58
N SER A 56 11.51 23.14 0.21
CA SER A 56 11.94 21.75 0.17
C SER A 56 13.01 21.49 -0.90
N SER A 57 14.03 20.75 -0.50
CA SER A 57 15.09 20.26 -1.38
C SER A 57 14.55 19.23 -2.40
N LYS A 58 15.32 19.01 -3.47
CA LYS A 58 15.00 17.98 -4.47
C LYS A 58 14.89 16.58 -3.85
N ASP A 59 15.72 16.30 -2.85
CA ASP A 59 15.75 15.00 -2.18
C ASP A 59 14.52 14.80 -1.30
N GLU A 60 14.09 15.82 -0.55
CA GLU A 60 12.84 15.79 0.24
C GLU A 60 11.62 15.61 -0.66
N ILE A 61 11.56 16.32 -1.79
CA ILE A 61 10.50 16.16 -2.79
C ILE A 61 10.48 14.74 -3.35
N SER A 62 11.65 14.16 -3.65
CA SER A 62 11.77 12.80 -4.16
C SER A 62 11.34 11.76 -3.13
N LEU A 63 11.74 11.95 -1.87
CA LEU A 63 11.38 11.10 -0.74
C LEU A 63 9.87 11.10 -0.52
N TYR A 64 9.24 12.27 -0.43
CA TYR A 64 7.79 12.41 -0.27
C TYR A 64 7.04 11.75 -1.42
N LYS A 65 7.44 11.99 -2.67
CA LYS A 65 6.79 11.36 -3.85
C LYS A 65 6.91 9.84 -3.84
N SER A 66 8.06 9.31 -3.41
CA SER A 66 8.27 7.86 -3.29
C SER A 66 7.39 7.26 -2.20
N TRP A 67 7.29 7.94 -1.06
CA TRP A 67 6.42 7.56 0.04
C TRP A 67 4.93 7.63 -0.35
N GLU A 68 4.50 8.74 -0.97
CA GLU A 68 3.12 8.94 -1.43
C GLU A 68 2.71 7.85 -2.44
N ARG A 69 3.60 7.56 -3.41
CA ARG A 69 3.39 6.49 -4.38
C ARG A 69 3.22 5.14 -3.69
N SER A 70 4.11 4.80 -2.76
CA SER A 70 4.05 3.57 -1.98
C SER A 70 2.74 3.50 -1.18
N ASN A 71 2.37 4.56 -0.46
CA ASN A 71 1.15 4.66 0.32
C ASN A 71 -0.10 4.40 -0.53
N ARG A 72 -0.23 5.12 -1.66
CA ARG A 72 -1.38 5.03 -2.55
C ARG A 72 -1.53 3.65 -3.17
N LEU A 73 -0.45 3.09 -3.71
CA LEU A 73 -0.51 1.81 -4.42
C LEU A 73 -0.70 0.63 -3.47
N SER A 74 -0.12 0.69 -2.27
CA SER A 74 -0.35 -0.27 -1.21
C SER A 74 -1.81 -0.34 -0.80
N LEU A 75 -2.45 0.82 -0.58
CA LEU A 75 -3.89 0.88 -0.27
C LEU A 75 -4.75 0.29 -1.39
N ILE A 76 -4.41 0.56 -2.66
CA ILE A 76 -5.15 -0.01 -3.80
C ILE A 76 -5.03 -1.53 -3.80
N LEU A 77 -3.82 -2.09 -3.65
CA LEU A 77 -3.61 -3.54 -3.63
C LEU A 77 -4.38 -4.20 -2.48
N MET A 78 -4.28 -3.63 -1.27
CA MET A 78 -4.99 -4.13 -0.11
C MET A 78 -6.50 -4.12 -0.34
N ARG A 79 -7.08 -3.01 -0.82
CA ARG A 79 -8.52 -2.91 -1.12
C ARG A 79 -8.97 -3.87 -2.22
N MET A 80 -8.14 -4.11 -3.24
CA MET A 80 -8.43 -5.06 -4.32
C MET A 80 -8.39 -6.52 -3.85
N THR A 81 -7.63 -6.81 -2.80
CA THR A 81 -7.51 -8.17 -2.23
C THR A 81 -8.51 -8.41 -1.09
N MET A 82 -9.43 -7.48 -0.83
CA MET A 82 -10.54 -7.70 0.10
C MET A 82 -11.69 -8.48 -0.56
N ALA A 83 -12.30 -9.41 0.17
CA ALA A 83 -13.60 -9.96 -0.21
C ALA A 83 -14.68 -8.87 -0.18
N GLU A 84 -15.62 -8.93 -1.12
CA GLU A 84 -16.71 -7.93 -1.24
C GLU A 84 -17.55 -7.82 0.04
N SER A 85 -17.73 -8.92 0.76
CA SER A 85 -18.44 -8.95 2.05
C SER A 85 -17.74 -8.17 3.16
N ILE A 86 -16.42 -7.98 3.07
CA ILE A 86 -15.58 -7.33 4.08
C ILE A 86 -15.33 -5.85 3.74
N LYS A 87 -15.41 -5.46 2.47
CA LYS A 87 -15.17 -4.06 2.05
C LYS A 87 -15.95 -3.01 2.86
N PRO A 88 -17.23 -3.22 3.25
CA PRO A 88 -17.97 -2.24 4.07
C PRO A 88 -17.40 -2.02 5.48
N SER A 89 -16.70 -3.02 6.05
CA SER A 89 -16.11 -2.93 7.39
C SER A 89 -14.68 -2.40 7.40
N MET A 90 -14.13 -2.02 6.24
CA MET A 90 -12.74 -1.57 6.15
C MET A 90 -12.54 -0.18 6.78
N PRO A 91 -11.37 0.06 7.40
CA PRO A 91 -11.04 1.38 7.93
C PRO A 91 -11.03 2.43 6.81
N LYS A 92 -11.63 3.59 7.11
CA LYS A 92 -11.56 4.76 6.25
C LYS A 92 -10.27 5.53 6.54
N THR A 93 -9.14 4.94 6.18
CA THR A 93 -7.82 5.57 6.29
C THR A 93 -7.23 5.86 4.91
N GLU A 94 -6.45 6.93 4.85
CA GLU A 94 -5.60 7.32 3.73
C GLU A 94 -4.15 6.86 3.91
N LYS A 95 -3.84 6.14 5.00
CA LYS A 95 -2.49 5.66 5.33
C LYS A 95 -2.44 4.13 5.26
N ALA A 96 -1.53 3.61 4.43
CA ALA A 96 -1.32 2.18 4.25
C ALA A 96 -0.88 1.48 5.54
N LYS A 97 -0.09 2.17 6.39
CA LYS A 97 0.38 1.63 7.67
C LYS A 97 -0.78 1.40 8.65
N GLU A 98 -1.66 2.38 8.80
CA GLU A 98 -2.87 2.27 9.63
C GLU A 98 -3.82 1.19 9.13
N PHE A 99 -3.87 0.96 7.81
CA PHE A 99 -4.70 -0.10 7.23
C PHE A 99 -4.20 -1.51 7.61
N MET A 100 -2.90 -1.66 7.88
CA MET A 100 -2.24 -2.92 8.24
C MET A 100 -2.09 -3.12 9.76
N THR A 101 -2.83 -2.33 10.56
CA THR A 101 -2.82 -2.36 12.03
C THR A 101 -4.20 -2.75 12.53
#